data_AF-A0A7J5LGB9-F1
#
_entry.id   AF-A0A7J5LGB9-F1
#
_cell.length_a   1.000
_cell.length_b   1.000
_cell.length_c   1.000
_cell.angle_alpha   90.00
_cell.angle_beta   90.00
_cell.angle_gamma   90.00
#
_symmetry.space_group_name_H-M   'P 1'
#
loop_
_entity.id
_entity.type
_entity.pdbx_description
1 polymer ?
#
loop_
_entity_poly.entity_id
_entity_poly.type
_entity_poly.pdbx_seq_one_letter_code
_entity_poly.pdbx_strand_id
1 'polypeptide(L)'
;MKYKKIIELLPAYTLFIFLLSSNSACSNGQANNKQTEDAVTDTITTFVYPEVPTMLNTPELRADYLARHYWEHVNFADTNYIHHPEVTEQAWVNFIDILQLVPAQTRDIALKTLFTQAEKEKKCYTYLTSLADKYLYDPNSPMRNEELYISVLDAMLQSPVMDNTEKIRPKARRELAQKNRIGTKALDFVYTLANGKQGNLYSIKAPYTLLFINNPGCHACSETIETLKQSPSICQAIAQNQMKVLSIYPDIDLEEWRRHLSDFPVEWINAYDKEQAIELKSLYDLKAIPTLYLLNKNKTVLLKDVTAQEIEEYLRKISKNISE
;
A
#
# COMPACT_ATOMS: atom_id res chain seq x y z
N MET A 1 -18.48 -1.38 -10.26
CA MET A 1 -19.43 -2.51 -10.34
C MET A 1 -18.74 -3.78 -10.83
N LYS A 2 -17.82 -4.34 -10.03
CA LYS A 2 -17.15 -5.64 -10.31
C LYS A 2 -16.62 -6.22 -8.99
N TYR A 3 -17.46 -6.94 -8.26
CA TYR A 3 -17.08 -8.00 -7.31
C TYR A 3 -18.32 -8.89 -7.12
N LYS A 4 -18.65 -9.67 -8.14
CA LYS A 4 -19.70 -10.68 -8.08
C LYS A 4 -19.31 -11.81 -9.03
N LYS A 5 -18.36 -12.65 -8.59
CA LYS A 5 -18.08 -14.02 -9.06
C LYS A 5 -16.72 -14.51 -8.56
N ILE A 6 -16.60 -14.74 -7.25
CA ILE A 6 -15.66 -15.72 -6.68
C ILE A 6 -16.31 -16.32 -5.43
N ILE A 7 -17.41 -17.05 -5.62
CA ILE A 7 -17.94 -18.01 -4.64
C ILE A 7 -18.53 -19.16 -5.46
N GLU A 8 -17.68 -20.03 -5.98
CA GLU A 8 -18.03 -21.43 -6.26
C GLU A 8 -16.75 -22.25 -6.04
N LEU A 9 -16.91 -23.42 -5.40
CA LEU A 9 -15.92 -24.47 -5.08
C LEU A 9 -15.54 -24.61 -3.60
N LEU A 10 -16.49 -25.14 -2.82
CA LEU A 10 -16.24 -25.93 -1.62
C LEU A 10 -16.90 -27.30 -1.82
N PRO A 11 -16.17 -28.43 -1.81
CA PRO A 11 -16.81 -29.74 -1.76
C PRO A 11 -17.15 -30.09 -0.32
N ALA A 12 -18.42 -30.48 -0.14
CA ALA A 12 -18.98 -31.07 1.06
C ALA A 12 -18.27 -32.37 1.44
N TYR A 13 -17.93 -32.53 2.72
CA TYR A 13 -17.76 -33.85 3.34
C TYR A 13 -18.31 -33.86 4.77
N THR A 14 -19.49 -34.48 4.86
CA THR A 14 -19.90 -35.53 5.82
C THR A 14 -19.94 -35.24 7.32
N LEU A 15 -21.19 -35.02 7.73
CA LEU A 15 -21.90 -35.38 8.94
C LEU A 15 -21.78 -36.90 9.29
N PHE A 16 -21.29 -37.30 10.48
CA PHE A 16 -21.75 -38.50 11.22
C PHE A 16 -21.16 -38.68 12.65
N ILE A 17 -22.06 -38.84 13.64
CA ILE A 17 -22.02 -39.56 14.97
C ILE A 17 -20.90 -39.20 16.00
N PHE A 18 -21.14 -39.05 17.31
CA PHE A 18 -21.84 -39.96 18.23
C PHE A 18 -22.40 -39.26 19.49
N LEU A 19 -23.66 -39.55 19.80
CA LEU A 19 -24.31 -39.48 21.12
C LEU A 19 -24.02 -40.77 21.89
N LEU A 20 -23.56 -40.69 23.14
CA LEU A 20 -23.62 -41.69 24.24
C LEU A 20 -23.01 -40.97 25.46
N SER A 21 -23.46 -41.03 26.71
CA SER A 21 -24.56 -41.67 27.42
C SER A 21 -24.52 -41.11 28.85
N SER A 22 -25.68 -40.95 29.48
CA SER A 22 -25.84 -40.53 30.87
C SER A 22 -25.65 -41.67 31.89
N ASN A 23 -25.35 -41.23 33.13
CA ASN A 23 -25.47 -41.88 34.45
C ASN A 23 -24.26 -42.62 35.06
N SER A 24 -23.74 -42.05 36.16
CA SER A 24 -23.76 -42.67 37.50
C SER A 24 -23.46 -41.63 38.59
N ALA A 25 -24.09 -41.81 39.76
CA ALA A 25 -24.11 -40.89 40.89
C ALA A 25 -23.17 -41.32 42.05
N CYS A 26 -22.96 -40.37 42.96
CA CYS A 26 -22.62 -40.47 44.40
C CYS A 26 -21.16 -40.59 44.91
N SER A 27 -20.76 -39.49 45.57
CA SER A 27 -20.01 -39.30 46.83
C SER A 27 -18.65 -39.97 47.06
N ASN A 28 -17.61 -39.17 47.31
CA ASN A 28 -17.13 -38.93 48.69
C ASN A 28 -16.16 -37.74 48.73
N GLY A 29 -16.15 -37.02 49.84
CA GLY A 29 -15.37 -35.81 50.02
C GLY A 29 -13.87 -36.06 50.18
N GLN A 30 -13.08 -35.09 49.74
CA GLN A 30 -11.86 -34.65 50.40
C GLN A 30 -11.50 -33.27 49.85
N ALA A 31 -11.52 -32.28 50.74
CA ALA A 31 -11.01 -30.95 50.48
C ALA A 31 -9.50 -31.05 50.25
N ASN A 32 -9.03 -30.61 49.09
CA ASN A 32 -7.63 -30.30 48.87
C ASN A 32 -7.55 -29.01 48.07
N ASN A 33 -6.79 -28.06 48.63
CA ASN A 33 -6.45 -26.76 48.08
C ASN A 33 -6.06 -26.88 46.59
N LYS A 34 -6.98 -26.53 45.69
CA LYS A 34 -6.61 -26.07 44.36
C LYS A 34 -6.25 -24.60 44.51
N GLN A 35 -4.97 -24.29 44.35
CA GLN A 35 -4.58 -22.99 43.84
C GLN A 35 -5.40 -22.78 42.55
N THR A 36 -6.34 -21.85 42.59
CA THR A 36 -6.88 -21.25 41.38
C THR A 36 -5.71 -20.48 40.75
N GLU A 37 -4.96 -21.17 39.89
CA GLU A 37 -4.53 -20.49 38.67
C GLU A 37 -5.84 -20.05 38.01
N ASP A 38 -6.15 -18.76 38.14
CA ASP A 38 -7.12 -18.13 37.27
C ASP A 38 -6.63 -18.39 35.85
N ALA A 39 -7.19 -19.41 35.20
CA ALA A 39 -7.02 -19.61 33.78
C ALA A 39 -7.57 -18.34 33.14
N VAL A 40 -6.67 -17.44 32.75
CA VAL A 40 -6.99 -16.24 31.98
C VAL A 40 -7.76 -16.77 30.78
N THR A 41 -9.07 -16.59 30.82
CA THR A 41 -9.93 -17.14 29.78
C THR A 41 -9.64 -16.28 28.58
N ASP A 42 -9.08 -16.89 27.54
CA ASP A 42 -8.80 -16.18 26.31
C ASP A 42 -10.12 -15.67 25.73
N THR A 43 -10.32 -14.37 25.82
CA THR A 43 -11.57 -13.71 25.42
C THR A 43 -11.56 -13.28 23.96
N ILE A 44 -10.41 -13.38 23.27
CA ILE A 44 -10.25 -12.85 21.91
C ILE A 44 -10.18 -14.01 20.92
N THR A 45 -11.36 -14.47 20.51
CA THR A 45 -11.49 -15.46 19.42
C THR A 45 -11.89 -14.81 18.10
N THR A 46 -12.47 -13.61 18.13
CA THR A 46 -12.96 -12.89 16.94
C THR A 46 -12.93 -11.37 17.15
N PHE A 47 -12.81 -10.62 16.06
CA PHE A 47 -12.95 -9.16 16.07
C PHE A 47 -14.44 -8.75 16.13
N VAL A 48 -14.80 -7.87 17.05
CA VAL A 48 -16.17 -7.36 17.20
C VAL A 48 -16.33 -6.03 16.45
N TYR A 49 -17.11 -6.06 15.36
CA TYR A 49 -17.41 -4.88 14.57
C TYR A 49 -18.43 -3.95 15.26
N PRO A 50 -18.37 -2.62 15.05
CA PRO A 50 -19.41 -1.72 15.53
C PRO A 50 -20.74 -1.95 14.81
N GLU A 51 -21.84 -1.88 15.55
CA GLU A 51 -23.18 -1.98 14.98
C GLU A 51 -23.55 -0.69 14.22
N VAL A 52 -23.68 -0.79 12.89
CA VAL A 52 -24.01 0.37 12.05
C VAL A 52 -25.50 0.73 12.23
N PRO A 53 -25.83 1.97 12.65
CA PRO A 53 -27.22 2.39 12.83
C PRO A 53 -28.06 2.19 11.57
N THR A 54 -29.27 1.66 11.72
CA THR A 54 -30.19 1.34 10.60
C THR A 54 -30.61 2.57 9.80
N MET A 55 -30.55 3.77 10.40
CA MET A 55 -30.81 5.04 9.73
C MET A 55 -29.74 5.42 8.69
N LEU A 56 -28.53 4.85 8.75
CA LEU A 56 -27.47 5.05 7.76
C LEU A 56 -27.72 4.10 6.59
N ASN A 57 -28.44 4.61 5.59
CA ASN A 57 -29.02 3.82 4.49
C ASN A 57 -28.22 3.87 3.18
N THR A 58 -27.17 4.69 3.07
CA THR A 58 -26.29 4.71 1.89
C THR A 58 -24.95 4.04 2.18
N PRO A 59 -24.29 3.40 1.19
CA PRO A 59 -22.97 2.81 1.36
C PRO A 59 -21.93 3.80 1.90
N GLU A 60 -21.98 5.06 1.46
CA GLU A 60 -21.03 6.12 1.84
C GLU A 60 -21.17 6.48 3.31
N LEU A 61 -22.40 6.67 3.79
CA LEU A 61 -22.67 6.96 5.20
C LEU A 61 -22.27 5.80 6.12
N ARG A 62 -22.51 4.56 5.66
CA ARG A 62 -22.12 3.36 6.41
C ARG A 62 -20.62 3.19 6.47
N ALA A 63 -19.90 3.44 5.37
CA ALA A 63 -18.44 3.39 5.33
C ALA A 63 -17.81 4.47 6.21
N ASP A 64 -18.33 5.71 6.18
CA ASP A 64 -17.85 6.80 7.04
C ASP A 64 -18.05 6.47 8.52
N TYR A 65 -19.20 5.91 8.91
CA TYR A 65 -19.45 5.44 10.26
C TYR A 65 -18.48 4.31 10.66
N LEU A 66 -18.37 3.27 9.84
CA LEU A 66 -17.46 2.17 10.10
C LEU A 66 -16.01 2.66 10.27
N ALA A 67 -15.53 3.57 9.41
CA ALA A 67 -14.18 4.11 9.52
C ALA A 67 -13.91 4.81 10.87
N ARG A 68 -14.91 5.54 11.40
CA ARG A 68 -14.77 6.28 12.67
C ARG A 68 -14.87 5.39 13.90
N HIS A 69 -15.72 4.38 13.84
CA HIS A 69 -16.10 3.56 15.00
C HIS A 69 -15.46 2.16 15.00
N TYR A 70 -14.64 1.84 13.98
CA TYR A 70 -14.14 0.49 13.72
C TYR A 70 -13.51 -0.19 14.94
N TRP A 71 -12.71 0.56 15.69
CA TRP A 71 -11.89 0.03 16.79
C TRP A 71 -12.48 0.29 18.18
N GLU A 72 -13.75 0.71 18.30
CA GLU A 72 -14.33 1.12 19.59
C GLU A 72 -14.46 -0.02 20.61
N HIS A 73 -14.62 -1.26 20.15
CA HIS A 73 -14.70 -2.43 21.02
C HIS A 73 -13.33 -3.02 21.37
N VAL A 74 -12.24 -2.46 20.84
CA VAL A 74 -10.88 -2.94 21.10
C VAL A 74 -10.27 -2.22 22.29
N ASN A 75 -9.91 -2.99 23.31
CA ASN A 75 -9.15 -2.48 24.45
C ASN A 75 -7.65 -2.48 24.12
N PHE A 76 -7.13 -1.33 23.67
CA PHE A 76 -5.71 -1.18 23.33
C PHE A 76 -4.75 -1.21 24.53
N ALA A 77 -5.24 -1.20 25.77
CA ALA A 77 -4.40 -1.44 26.94
C ALA A 77 -4.17 -2.94 27.20
N ASP A 78 -4.93 -3.81 26.53
CA ASP A 78 -4.80 -5.26 26.64
C ASP A 78 -3.87 -5.81 25.55
N THR A 79 -2.82 -6.50 25.95
CA THR A 79 -1.88 -7.14 25.02
C THR A 79 -2.43 -8.40 24.37
N ASN A 80 -3.59 -8.91 24.78
CA ASN A 80 -4.14 -10.16 24.26
C ASN A 80 -4.35 -10.11 22.73
N TYR A 81 -4.72 -8.95 22.16
CA TYR A 81 -4.82 -8.78 20.69
C TYR A 81 -3.50 -9.02 19.94
N ILE A 82 -2.35 -8.86 20.61
CA ILE A 82 -1.02 -9.15 20.02
C ILE A 82 -0.75 -10.65 20.01
N HIS A 83 -1.35 -11.40 20.95
CA HIS A 83 -1.24 -12.86 21.02
C HIS A 83 -2.19 -13.59 20.06
N HIS A 84 -3.14 -12.85 19.45
CA HIS A 84 -4.05 -13.30 18.38
C HIS A 84 -3.78 -12.55 17.07
N PRO A 85 -2.59 -12.71 16.47
CA PRO A 85 -2.21 -11.97 15.26
C PRO A 85 -3.18 -12.22 14.10
N GLU A 86 -3.75 -13.42 13.97
CA GLU A 86 -4.73 -13.75 12.94
C GLU A 86 -6.00 -12.89 13.02
N VAL A 87 -6.46 -12.57 14.24
CA VAL A 87 -7.66 -11.74 14.45
C VAL A 87 -7.32 -10.28 14.16
N THR A 88 -6.23 -9.77 14.74
CA THR A 88 -5.87 -8.35 14.67
C THR A 88 -5.38 -7.96 13.28
N GLU A 89 -4.62 -8.83 12.61
CA GLU A 89 -4.14 -8.60 11.26
C GLU A 89 -5.29 -8.57 10.25
N GLN A 90 -6.24 -9.52 10.36
CA GLN A 90 -7.43 -9.50 9.49
C GLN A 90 -8.30 -8.27 9.76
N ALA A 91 -8.43 -7.86 11.03
CA ALA A 91 -9.13 -6.63 11.38
C ALA A 91 -8.45 -5.39 10.78
N TRP A 92 -7.12 -5.34 10.77
CA TRP A 92 -6.32 -4.28 10.14
C TRP A 92 -6.52 -4.23 8.61
N VAL A 93 -6.46 -5.39 7.94
CA VAL A 93 -6.71 -5.50 6.49
C VAL A 93 -8.10 -4.98 6.13
N ASN A 94 -9.13 -5.44 6.84
CA ASN A 94 -10.51 -5.01 6.63
C ASN A 94 -10.69 -3.49 6.90
N PHE A 95 -9.95 -2.94 7.86
CA PHE A 95 -9.94 -1.51 8.13
C PHE A 95 -9.35 -0.72 6.95
N ILE A 96 -8.25 -1.18 6.35
CA ILE A 96 -7.66 -0.54 5.16
C ILE A 96 -8.68 -0.48 4.02
N ASP A 97 -9.43 -1.55 3.76
CA ASP A 97 -10.45 -1.58 2.72
C ASP A 97 -11.57 -0.56 2.97
N ILE A 98 -12.01 -0.40 4.22
CA ILE A 98 -13.00 0.61 4.60
C ILE A 98 -12.45 2.03 4.37
N LEU A 99 -11.17 2.28 4.72
CA LEU A 99 -10.55 3.58 4.53
C LEU A 99 -10.50 4.01 3.06
N GLN A 100 -10.44 3.06 2.11
CA GLN A 100 -10.48 3.37 0.68
C GLN A 100 -11.83 3.93 0.21
N LEU A 101 -12.90 3.67 0.95
CA LEU A 101 -14.28 4.06 0.59
C LEU A 101 -14.69 5.43 1.11
N VAL A 102 -13.89 6.05 1.99
CA VAL A 102 -14.24 7.31 2.65
C VAL A 102 -13.36 8.47 2.17
N PRO A 103 -13.74 9.75 2.37
CA PRO A 103 -12.91 10.89 2.02
C PRO A 103 -11.60 10.94 2.82
N ALA A 104 -10.56 11.56 2.25
CA ALA A 104 -9.23 11.65 2.87
C ALA A 104 -9.27 12.17 4.32
N GLN A 105 -10.09 13.20 4.59
CA GLN A 105 -10.26 13.76 5.93
C GLN A 105 -10.75 12.70 6.94
N THR A 106 -11.71 11.85 6.56
CA THR A 106 -12.21 10.78 7.43
C THR A 106 -11.10 9.75 7.67
N ARG A 107 -10.31 9.42 6.65
CA ARG A 107 -9.19 8.46 6.77
C ARG A 107 -8.15 8.94 7.79
N ASP A 108 -7.74 10.20 7.67
CA ASP A 108 -6.73 10.80 8.54
C ASP A 108 -7.20 10.83 10.00
N ILE A 109 -8.46 11.19 10.23
CA ILE A 109 -9.05 11.18 11.58
C ILE A 109 -9.14 9.77 12.15
N ALA A 110 -9.55 8.78 11.33
CA ALA A 110 -9.69 7.40 11.76
C ALA A 110 -8.34 6.78 12.14
N LEU A 111 -7.31 6.94 11.30
CA LEU A 111 -5.96 6.46 11.58
C LEU A 111 -5.35 7.17 12.79
N LYS A 112 -5.48 8.51 12.88
CA LYS A 112 -5.01 9.26 14.05
C LYS A 112 -5.66 8.76 15.34
N THR A 113 -6.98 8.59 15.34
CA THR A 113 -7.72 8.09 16.50
C THR A 113 -7.24 6.71 16.91
N LEU A 114 -7.07 5.78 15.96
CA LEU A 114 -6.54 4.45 16.22
C LEU A 114 -5.16 4.51 16.91
N PHE A 115 -4.21 5.23 16.32
CA PHE A 115 -2.86 5.27 16.88
C PHE A 115 -2.80 6.00 18.22
N THR A 116 -3.63 7.03 18.46
CA THR A 116 -3.77 7.64 19.79
C THR A 116 -4.32 6.66 20.83
N GLN A 117 -5.27 5.78 20.46
CA GLN A 117 -5.75 4.75 21.39
C GLN A 117 -4.67 3.69 21.66
N ALA A 118 -3.90 3.30 20.64
CA ALA A 118 -2.81 2.34 20.76
C ALA A 118 -1.66 2.81 21.66
N GLU A 119 -1.51 4.12 21.90
CA GLU A 119 -0.50 4.68 22.81
C GLU A 119 -0.65 4.21 24.27
N LYS A 120 -1.79 3.62 24.63
CA LYS A 120 -2.01 3.03 25.96
C LYS A 120 -1.06 1.88 26.27
N GLU A 121 -0.58 1.16 25.25
CA GLU A 121 0.36 0.04 25.40
C GLU A 121 1.35 0.03 24.23
N LYS A 122 2.62 0.31 24.53
CA LYS A 122 3.69 0.45 23.51
C LYS A 122 3.81 -0.80 22.63
N LYS A 123 3.66 -2.01 23.18
CA LYS A 123 3.72 -3.24 22.37
C LYS A 123 2.61 -3.29 21.33
N CYS A 124 1.41 -2.85 21.67
CA CYS A 124 0.28 -2.80 20.74
C CYS A 124 0.54 -1.76 19.64
N TYR A 125 1.02 -0.58 20.04
CA TYR A 125 1.43 0.47 19.11
C TYR A 125 2.50 -0.02 18.11
N THR A 126 3.55 -0.67 18.61
CA THR A 126 4.62 -1.25 17.78
C THR A 126 4.07 -2.33 16.84
N TYR A 127 3.16 -3.17 17.31
CA TYR A 127 2.54 -4.19 16.46
C TYR A 127 1.72 -3.57 15.32
N LEU A 128 0.86 -2.59 15.61
CA LEU A 128 0.04 -1.91 14.58
C LEU A 128 0.90 -1.14 13.57
N THR A 129 1.96 -0.46 14.01
CA THR A 129 2.90 0.19 13.08
C THR A 129 3.65 -0.82 12.21
N SER A 130 3.93 -2.03 12.72
CA SER A 130 4.50 -3.11 11.89
C SER A 130 3.52 -3.63 10.83
N LEU A 131 2.21 -3.67 11.14
CA LEU A 131 1.18 -4.00 10.16
C LEU A 131 1.03 -2.89 9.11
N ALA A 132 1.15 -1.63 9.52
CA ALA A 132 1.18 -0.51 8.57
C ALA A 132 2.38 -0.60 7.62
N ASP A 133 3.59 -0.92 8.13
CA ASP A 133 4.76 -1.17 7.29
C ASP A 133 4.50 -2.33 6.31
N LYS A 134 3.99 -3.46 6.79
CA LYS A 134 3.72 -4.67 5.99
C LYS A 134 2.69 -4.42 4.88
N TYR A 135 1.59 -3.74 5.17
CA TYR A 135 0.48 -3.63 4.23
C TYR A 135 0.49 -2.36 3.40
N LEU A 136 0.90 -1.23 3.97
CA LEU A 136 0.78 0.08 3.31
C LEU A 136 2.07 0.54 2.66
N TYR A 137 3.24 0.00 3.03
CA TYR A 137 4.54 0.43 2.53
C TYR A 137 5.34 -0.65 1.77
N ASP A 138 5.29 -1.92 2.22
CA ASP A 138 6.01 -3.02 1.57
C ASP A 138 5.69 -3.09 0.07
N PRO A 139 6.69 -3.09 -0.82
CA PRO A 139 6.44 -3.11 -2.25
C PRO A 139 5.74 -4.37 -2.76
N ASN A 140 5.82 -5.48 -2.03
CA ASN A 140 5.14 -6.74 -2.38
C ASN A 140 3.68 -6.77 -1.87
N SER A 141 3.26 -5.78 -1.08
CA SER A 141 1.88 -5.72 -0.61
C SER A 141 0.94 -5.26 -1.73
N PRO A 142 -0.13 -6.01 -2.02
CA PRO A 142 -1.17 -5.55 -2.96
C PRO A 142 -2.02 -4.42 -2.38
N MET A 143 -1.89 -4.13 -1.08
CA MET A 143 -2.65 -3.07 -0.38
C MET A 143 -1.82 -1.79 -0.19
N ARG A 144 -0.66 -1.68 -0.86
CA ARG A 144 0.24 -0.52 -0.72
C ARG A 144 -0.54 0.78 -0.98
N ASN A 145 -0.42 1.72 -0.06
CA ASN A 145 -1.08 3.01 -0.17
C ASN A 145 -0.27 4.06 0.59
N GLU A 146 0.55 4.81 -0.13
CA GLU A 146 1.45 5.80 0.46
C GLU A 146 0.69 6.93 1.17
N GLU A 147 -0.51 7.30 0.69
CA GLU A 147 -1.33 8.34 1.34
C GLU A 147 -1.83 7.90 2.72
N LEU A 148 -2.28 6.65 2.86
CA LEU A 148 -2.61 6.09 4.18
C LEU A 148 -1.36 5.95 5.06
N TYR A 149 -0.25 5.49 4.47
CA TYR A 149 1.00 5.32 5.19
C TYR A 149 1.57 6.65 5.71
N ILE A 150 1.43 7.75 4.95
CA ILE A 150 1.78 9.10 5.39
C ILE A 150 1.04 9.47 6.68
N SER A 151 -0.25 9.17 6.78
CA SER A 151 -1.04 9.46 7.99
C SER A 151 -0.59 8.62 9.18
N VAL A 152 -0.14 7.38 8.95
CA VAL A 152 0.50 6.55 9.99
C VAL A 152 1.84 7.14 10.42
N LEU A 153 2.70 7.53 9.48
CA LEU A 153 4.00 8.16 9.77
C LEU A 153 3.82 9.45 10.58
N ASP A 154 2.82 10.28 10.23
CA ASP A 154 2.52 11.52 10.95
C ASP A 154 2.07 11.22 12.40
N ALA A 155 1.31 10.14 12.63
CA ALA A 155 0.96 9.68 13.96
C ALA A 155 2.19 9.17 14.74
N MET A 156 3.06 8.37 14.11
CA MET A 156 4.32 7.89 14.72
C MET A 156 5.23 9.03 15.17
N LEU A 157 5.36 10.07 14.35
CA LEU A 157 6.20 11.23 14.68
C LEU A 157 5.64 12.06 15.84
N GLN A 158 4.32 12.14 15.96
CA GLN A 158 3.64 12.87 17.04
C GLN A 158 3.56 12.05 18.34
N SER A 159 3.71 10.72 18.27
CA SER A 159 3.46 9.85 19.41
C SER A 159 4.44 10.03 20.57
N PRO A 160 3.97 10.12 21.83
CA PRO A 160 4.85 10.22 22.99
C PRO A 160 5.44 8.87 23.43
N VAL A 161 4.92 7.74 22.96
CA VAL A 161 5.44 6.40 23.33
C VAL A 161 6.66 5.98 22.53
N MET A 162 6.93 6.68 21.43
CA MET A 162 8.13 6.50 20.60
C MET A 162 9.23 7.48 21.03
N ASP A 163 10.42 6.97 21.28
CA ASP A 163 11.59 7.79 21.55
C ASP A 163 12.19 8.38 20.25
N ASN A 164 13.20 9.24 20.41
CA ASN A 164 13.85 9.92 19.28
C ASN A 164 14.53 8.95 18.31
N THR A 165 15.07 7.83 18.80
CA THR A 165 15.74 6.81 17.98
C THR A 165 14.71 6.07 17.14
N GLU A 166 13.59 5.67 17.75
CA GLU A 166 12.49 4.99 17.07
C GLU A 166 11.84 5.87 15.98
N LYS A 167 11.91 7.20 16.13
CA LYS A 167 11.39 8.18 15.15
C LYS A 167 12.32 8.45 13.97
N ILE A 168 13.58 8.00 13.98
CA ILE A 168 14.53 8.23 12.86
C ILE A 168 14.00 7.65 11.55
N ARG A 169 13.60 6.38 11.55
CA ARG A 169 13.11 5.69 10.34
C ARG A 169 11.79 6.27 9.83
N PRO A 170 10.74 6.46 10.66
CA PRO A 170 9.50 7.12 10.22
C PRO A 170 9.73 8.52 9.66
N LYS A 171 10.64 9.30 10.26
CA LYS A 171 10.97 10.65 9.78
C LYS A 171 11.58 10.60 8.37
N ALA A 172 12.58 9.76 8.15
CA ALA A 172 13.20 9.60 6.84
C ALA A 172 12.19 9.14 5.77
N ARG A 173 11.34 8.17 6.10
CA ARG A 173 10.26 7.71 5.20
C ARG A 173 9.26 8.81 4.90
N ARG A 174 8.89 9.63 5.90
CA ARG A 174 7.94 10.72 5.72
C ARG A 174 8.49 11.84 4.82
N GLU A 175 9.76 12.17 4.98
CA GLU A 175 10.49 13.11 4.14
C GLU A 175 10.59 12.60 2.70
N LEU A 176 10.87 11.30 2.50
CA LEU A 176 10.90 10.67 1.19
C LEU A 176 9.51 10.61 0.54
N ALA A 177 8.46 10.25 1.29
CA ALA A 177 7.09 10.18 0.78
C ALA A 177 6.57 11.55 0.29
N GLN A 178 7.08 12.65 0.85
CA GLN A 178 6.76 13.99 0.39
C GLN A 178 7.38 14.32 -0.98
N LYS A 179 8.45 13.63 -1.38
CA LYS A 179 9.06 13.78 -2.70
C LYS A 179 8.18 13.11 -3.75
N ASN A 180 7.95 13.82 -4.85
CA ASN A 180 7.14 13.36 -5.99
C ASN A 180 5.72 12.94 -5.58
N ARG A 181 5.17 13.47 -4.48
CA ARG A 181 3.81 13.15 -4.04
C ARG A 181 2.79 13.54 -5.11
N ILE A 182 1.69 12.79 -5.20
CA ILE A 182 0.62 13.08 -6.14
C ILE A 182 0.14 14.54 -5.95
N GLY A 183 0.00 15.26 -7.06
CA GLY A 183 -0.35 16.68 -7.05
C GLY A 183 0.83 17.66 -6.90
N THR A 184 2.03 17.20 -6.55
CA THR A 184 3.24 18.03 -6.52
C THR A 184 4.05 17.90 -7.80
N LYS A 185 4.97 18.84 -8.05
CA LYS A 185 5.95 18.69 -9.14
C LYS A 185 6.93 17.57 -8.82
N ALA A 186 7.23 16.73 -9.81
CA ALA A 186 8.28 15.74 -9.73
C ALA A 186 9.65 16.43 -9.62
N LEU A 187 10.59 15.83 -8.88
CA LEU A 187 11.96 16.31 -8.79
C LEU A 187 12.67 16.09 -10.13
N ASP A 188 13.34 17.15 -10.59
CA ASP A 188 14.11 17.10 -11.83
C ASP A 188 15.43 16.34 -11.62
N PHE A 189 15.91 15.71 -12.68
CA PHE A 189 17.19 15.01 -12.71
C PHE A 189 17.75 15.03 -14.14
N VAL A 190 19.07 14.95 -14.25
CA VAL A 190 19.77 14.84 -15.53
C VAL A 190 19.80 13.37 -15.93
N TYR A 191 19.48 13.08 -17.18
CA TYR A 191 19.60 11.75 -17.76
C TYR A 191 20.62 11.77 -18.91
N THR A 192 21.30 10.65 -19.13
CA THR A 192 22.28 10.48 -20.21
C THR A 192 21.82 9.37 -21.15
N LEU A 193 21.86 9.62 -22.46
CA LEU A 193 21.54 8.64 -23.50
C LEU A 193 22.74 7.78 -23.85
N ALA A 194 22.51 6.67 -24.57
CA ALA A 194 23.57 5.75 -25.00
C ALA A 194 24.69 6.42 -25.82
N ASN A 195 24.35 7.48 -26.58
CA ASN A 195 25.29 8.30 -27.36
C ASN A 195 25.97 9.43 -26.57
N GLY A 196 25.77 9.49 -25.24
CA GLY A 196 26.35 10.49 -24.36
C GLY A 196 25.61 11.83 -24.30
N LYS A 197 24.60 12.07 -25.15
CA LYS A 197 23.78 13.28 -25.07
C LYS A 197 23.01 13.30 -23.75
N GLN A 198 23.00 14.46 -23.10
CA GLN A 198 22.28 14.66 -21.85
C GLN A 198 20.99 15.47 -22.07
N GLY A 199 20.03 15.23 -21.18
CA GLY A 199 18.81 16.01 -21.03
C GLY A 199 18.40 16.01 -19.56
N ASN A 200 17.27 16.64 -19.24
CA ASN A 200 16.67 16.54 -17.92
C ASN A 200 15.18 16.28 -18.05
N LEU A 201 14.54 15.79 -17.00
CA LEU A 201 13.12 15.45 -17.01
C LEU A 201 12.27 16.64 -17.49
N TYR A 202 12.60 17.86 -17.08
CA TYR A 202 11.83 19.07 -17.37
C TYR A 202 11.97 19.58 -18.82
N SER A 203 13.00 19.16 -19.54
CA SER A 203 13.20 19.49 -20.96
C SER A 203 12.27 18.69 -21.87
N ILE A 204 11.73 17.55 -21.42
CA ILE A 204 10.79 16.72 -22.18
C ILE A 204 9.45 17.46 -22.35
N LYS A 205 9.13 17.86 -23.58
CA LYS A 205 7.87 18.55 -23.92
C LYS A 205 6.83 17.56 -24.44
N ALA A 206 5.85 17.24 -23.61
CA ALA A 206 4.71 16.39 -23.95
C ALA A 206 3.53 16.67 -22.99
N PRO A 207 2.27 16.48 -23.41
CA PRO A 207 1.11 16.54 -22.52
C PRO A 207 1.21 15.59 -21.33
N TYR A 208 1.76 14.40 -21.55
CA TYR A 208 2.09 13.43 -20.52
C TYR A 208 3.53 12.93 -20.65
N THR A 209 4.16 12.67 -19.50
CA THR A 209 5.44 11.96 -19.43
C THR A 209 5.26 10.73 -18.55
N LEU A 210 5.49 9.55 -19.11
CA LEU A 210 5.53 8.30 -18.36
C LEU A 210 6.99 8.06 -17.98
N LEU A 211 7.31 8.20 -16.70
CA LEU A 211 8.63 7.93 -16.16
C LEU A 211 8.67 6.49 -15.68
N PHE A 212 9.60 5.72 -16.22
CA PHE A 212 9.81 4.31 -15.90
C PHE A 212 11.21 4.11 -15.33
N ILE A 213 11.29 3.99 -14.00
CA ILE A 213 12.54 3.65 -13.30
C ILE A 213 12.69 2.13 -13.37
N ASN A 214 13.81 1.66 -13.93
CA ASN A 214 14.01 0.26 -14.26
C ASN A 214 15.41 -0.23 -13.84
N ASN A 215 15.54 -1.55 -13.81
CA ASN A 215 16.80 -2.25 -13.64
C ASN A 215 16.93 -3.28 -14.79
N PRO A 216 17.97 -3.19 -15.64
CA PRO A 216 18.30 -4.19 -16.67
C PRO A 216 18.31 -5.62 -16.13
N GLY A 217 17.98 -6.60 -16.97
CA GLY A 217 18.01 -8.02 -16.58
C GLY A 217 16.95 -8.46 -15.55
N CYS A 218 16.14 -7.53 -15.02
CA CYS A 218 15.07 -7.84 -14.06
C CYS A 218 13.81 -8.37 -14.76
N HIS A 219 13.34 -9.56 -14.35
CA HIS A 219 12.13 -10.18 -14.90
C HIS A 219 10.89 -9.28 -14.81
N ALA A 220 10.68 -8.62 -13.67
CA ALA A 220 9.55 -7.70 -13.49
C ALA A 220 9.66 -6.46 -14.40
N CYS A 221 10.89 -6.00 -14.72
CA CYS A 221 11.08 -4.93 -15.70
C CYS A 221 10.71 -5.41 -17.11
N SER A 222 11.10 -6.63 -17.50
CA SER A 222 10.70 -7.22 -18.79
C SER A 222 9.18 -7.35 -18.92
N GLU A 223 8.48 -7.83 -17.88
CA GLU A 223 7.01 -7.89 -17.86
C GLU A 223 6.35 -6.50 -17.96
N THR A 224 6.94 -5.50 -17.29
CA THR A 224 6.47 -4.12 -17.37
C THR A 224 6.64 -3.56 -18.78
N ILE A 225 7.79 -3.81 -19.43
CA ILE A 225 8.04 -3.41 -20.81
C ILE A 225 7.00 -4.03 -21.75
N GLU A 226 6.76 -5.34 -21.65
CA GLU A 226 5.77 -6.02 -22.49
C GLU A 226 4.35 -5.49 -22.25
N THR A 227 3.96 -5.26 -21.00
CA THR A 227 2.65 -4.69 -20.67
C THR A 227 2.49 -3.28 -21.26
N LEU A 228 3.52 -2.43 -21.16
CA LEU A 228 3.49 -1.08 -21.75
C LEU A 228 3.40 -1.12 -23.27
N LYS A 229 4.08 -2.08 -23.93
CA LYS A 229 4.03 -2.28 -25.40
C LYS A 229 2.68 -2.78 -25.89
N GLN A 230 1.96 -3.52 -25.06
CA GLN A 230 0.67 -4.12 -25.42
C GLN A 230 -0.53 -3.26 -24.99
N SER A 231 -0.32 -2.22 -24.18
CA SER A 231 -1.39 -1.34 -23.70
C SER A 231 -1.93 -0.41 -24.80
N PRO A 232 -3.18 -0.57 -25.24
CA PRO A 232 -3.73 0.21 -26.36
C PRO A 232 -3.73 1.71 -26.09
N SER A 233 -4.15 2.14 -24.89
CA SER A 233 -4.23 3.57 -24.53
C SER A 233 -2.85 4.23 -24.49
N ILE A 234 -1.83 3.51 -24.00
CA ILE A 234 -0.46 4.02 -23.92
C ILE A 234 0.14 4.12 -25.33
N CYS A 235 0.04 3.06 -26.13
CA CYS A 235 0.51 3.05 -27.51
C CYS A 235 -0.15 4.15 -28.35
N GLN A 236 -1.46 4.33 -28.22
CA GLN A 236 -2.18 5.41 -28.90
C GLN A 236 -1.69 6.79 -28.45
N ALA A 237 -1.50 7.03 -27.15
CA ALA A 237 -1.00 8.30 -26.63
C ALA A 237 0.42 8.61 -27.13
N ILE A 238 1.29 7.61 -27.25
CA ILE A 238 2.63 7.75 -27.82
C ILE A 238 2.55 8.09 -29.31
N ALA A 239 1.76 7.33 -30.09
CA ALA A 239 1.61 7.53 -31.54
C ALA A 239 1.03 8.91 -31.89
N GLN A 240 0.15 9.46 -31.03
CA GLN A 240 -0.45 10.79 -31.17
C GLN A 240 0.43 11.92 -30.59
N ASN A 241 1.67 11.63 -30.18
CA ASN A 241 2.58 12.56 -29.49
C ASN A 241 1.99 13.21 -28.22
N GLN A 242 0.98 12.59 -27.61
CA GLN A 242 0.41 13.02 -26.33
C GLN A 242 1.25 12.53 -25.14
N MET A 243 2.02 11.46 -25.32
CA MET A 243 2.88 10.88 -24.30
C MET A 243 4.31 10.69 -24.80
N LYS A 244 5.28 10.95 -23.91
CA LYS A 244 6.66 10.48 -24.05
C LYS A 244 7.00 9.56 -22.88
N VAL A 245 7.62 8.42 -23.18
CA VAL A 245 8.15 7.49 -22.17
C VAL A 245 9.63 7.82 -21.94
N LEU A 246 10.00 8.02 -20.67
CA LEU A 246 11.38 8.14 -20.21
C LEU A 246 11.70 6.91 -19.37
N SER A 247 12.48 6.00 -19.92
CA SER A 247 13.09 4.87 -19.21
C SER A 247 14.40 5.36 -18.60
N ILE A 248 14.54 5.22 -17.28
CA ILE A 248 15.74 5.63 -16.54
C ILE A 248 16.29 4.49 -15.69
N TYR A 249 17.56 4.15 -15.91
CA TYR A 249 18.34 3.25 -15.06
C TYR A 249 19.17 4.07 -14.05
N PRO A 250 18.95 3.89 -12.72
CA PRO A 250 19.62 4.70 -11.71
C PRO A 250 20.98 4.15 -11.23
N ASP A 251 21.32 2.88 -11.52
CA ASP A 251 22.48 2.20 -10.90
C ASP A 251 23.76 2.24 -11.78
N ILE A 252 24.85 1.64 -11.28
CA ILE A 252 26.21 1.75 -11.84
C ILE A 252 26.52 0.85 -13.04
N ASP A 253 25.86 -0.30 -13.22
CA ASP A 253 26.27 -1.29 -14.23
C ASP A 253 25.81 -0.88 -15.64
N LEU A 254 26.57 0.04 -16.25
CA LEU A 254 26.28 0.55 -17.59
C LEU A 254 26.55 -0.48 -18.69
N GLU A 255 27.40 -1.48 -18.44
CA GLU A 255 27.63 -2.56 -19.42
C GLU A 255 26.39 -3.45 -19.52
N GLU A 256 25.79 -3.79 -18.38
CA GLU A 256 24.55 -4.54 -18.32
C GLU A 256 23.37 -3.75 -18.90
N TRP A 257 23.28 -2.45 -18.59
CA TRP A 257 22.29 -1.57 -19.21
C TRP A 257 22.42 -1.52 -20.73
N ARG A 258 23.65 -1.42 -21.27
CA ARG A 258 23.89 -1.43 -22.71
C ARG A 258 23.52 -2.77 -23.36
N ARG A 259 23.77 -3.89 -22.68
CA ARG A 259 23.40 -5.24 -23.15
C ARG A 259 21.89 -5.42 -23.30
N HIS A 260 21.09 -4.82 -22.42
CA HIS A 260 19.63 -4.92 -22.43
C HIS A 260 18.92 -3.74 -23.11
N LEU A 261 19.65 -2.80 -23.73
CA LEU A 261 19.05 -1.61 -24.35
C LEU A 261 18.08 -1.98 -25.49
N SER A 262 18.31 -3.10 -26.17
CA SER A 262 17.45 -3.63 -27.23
C SER A 262 16.08 -4.12 -26.74
N ASP A 263 15.92 -4.36 -25.43
CA ASP A 263 14.66 -4.81 -24.85
C ASP A 263 13.63 -3.68 -24.81
N PHE A 264 14.11 -2.43 -24.79
CA PHE A 264 13.27 -1.24 -24.76
C PHE A 264 12.91 -0.77 -26.19
N PRO A 265 11.66 -0.32 -26.41
CA PRO A 265 11.28 0.32 -27.66
C PRO A 265 12.16 1.52 -28.00
N VAL A 266 12.54 1.64 -29.28
CA VAL A 266 13.43 2.71 -29.78
C VAL A 266 12.77 4.08 -29.78
N GLU A 267 11.44 4.13 -29.73
CA GLU A 267 10.62 5.34 -29.66
C GLU A 267 10.65 5.98 -28.26
N TRP A 268 11.10 5.24 -27.25
CA TRP A 268 11.22 5.73 -25.88
C TRP A 268 12.54 6.49 -25.69
N ILE A 269 12.58 7.36 -24.69
CA ILE A 269 13.82 7.97 -24.22
C ILE A 269 14.46 6.98 -23.24
N ASN A 270 15.36 6.13 -23.74
CA ASN A 270 16.06 5.14 -22.93
C ASN A 270 17.38 5.74 -22.42
N ALA A 271 17.48 5.94 -21.11
CA ALA A 271 18.55 6.70 -20.49
C ALA A 271 19.05 6.05 -19.17
N TYR A 272 20.18 6.54 -18.69
CA TYR A 272 20.74 6.21 -17.39
C TYR A 272 21.12 7.48 -16.62
N ASP A 273 21.17 7.38 -15.30
CA ASP A 273 21.63 8.44 -14.40
C ASP A 273 23.14 8.35 -14.18
N LYS A 274 23.90 9.08 -15.00
CA LYS A 274 25.37 9.03 -15.00
C LYS A 274 25.99 9.40 -13.65
N GLU A 275 25.36 10.30 -12.89
CA GLU A 275 25.87 10.78 -11.60
C GLU A 275 25.23 10.06 -10.41
N GLN A 276 24.33 9.10 -10.68
CA GLN A 276 23.52 8.43 -9.67
C GLN A 276 22.80 9.41 -8.72
N ALA A 277 22.44 10.58 -9.24
CA ALA A 277 21.84 11.65 -8.47
C ALA A 277 20.50 11.21 -7.85
N ILE A 278 19.73 10.35 -8.55
CA ILE A 278 18.46 9.79 -8.07
C ILE A 278 18.66 9.03 -6.76
N GLU A 279 19.65 8.15 -6.70
CA GLU A 279 19.96 7.34 -5.51
C GLU A 279 20.66 8.19 -4.43
N LEU A 280 21.78 8.83 -4.77
CA LEU A 280 22.65 9.54 -3.83
C LEU A 280 21.97 10.73 -3.14
N LYS A 281 21.01 11.38 -3.82
CA LYS A 281 20.21 12.49 -3.26
C LYS A 281 18.80 12.05 -2.85
N SER A 282 18.50 10.75 -2.98
CA SER A 282 17.20 10.14 -2.73
C SER A 282 16.07 10.92 -3.38
N LEU A 283 16.23 11.27 -4.66
CA LEU A 283 15.25 12.09 -5.41
C LEU A 283 13.96 11.32 -5.65
N TYR A 284 14.05 10.01 -5.83
CA TYR A 284 12.92 9.10 -5.97
C TYR A 284 13.06 7.96 -4.95
N ASP A 285 11.92 7.40 -4.55
CA ASP A 285 11.90 6.22 -3.69
C ASP A 285 12.20 4.98 -4.53
N LEU A 286 13.37 4.37 -4.30
CA LEU A 286 13.87 3.19 -5.00
C LEU A 286 13.62 1.89 -4.22
N LYS A 287 12.70 1.88 -3.25
CA LYS A 287 12.35 0.65 -2.48
C LYS A 287 11.93 -0.52 -3.37
N ALA A 288 11.45 -0.24 -4.58
CA ALA A 288 11.11 -1.24 -5.58
C ALA A 288 11.38 -0.73 -6.99
N ILE A 289 11.93 -1.63 -7.80
CA ILE A 289 12.14 -1.44 -9.24
C ILE A 289 11.61 -2.72 -9.92
N PRO A 290 10.75 -2.62 -10.94
CA PRO A 290 10.31 -1.41 -11.64
C PRO A 290 9.36 -0.50 -10.84
N THR A 291 9.38 0.80 -11.12
CA THR A 291 8.33 1.73 -10.66
C THR A 291 7.95 2.73 -11.75
N LEU A 292 6.65 3.03 -11.86
CA LEU A 292 6.11 3.93 -12.88
C LEU A 292 5.49 5.17 -12.25
N TYR A 293 5.72 6.31 -12.91
CA TYR A 293 5.08 7.58 -12.61
C TYR A 293 4.42 8.13 -13.87
N LEU A 294 3.21 8.66 -13.73
CA LEU A 294 2.57 9.44 -14.78
C LEU A 294 2.60 10.91 -14.41
N LEU A 295 3.19 11.73 -15.27
CA LEU A 295 3.35 13.17 -15.07
C LEU A 295 2.56 13.94 -16.12
N ASN A 296 2.00 15.09 -15.74
CA ASN A 296 1.35 16.00 -16.70
C ASN A 296 2.36 16.91 -17.42
N LYS A 297 1.84 17.80 -18.28
CA LYS A 297 2.64 18.79 -19.05
C LYS A 297 3.58 19.66 -18.22
N ASN A 298 3.23 19.92 -16.95
CA ASN A 298 4.01 20.73 -16.01
C ASN A 298 4.90 19.88 -15.09
N LYS A 299 5.02 18.57 -15.38
CA LYS A 299 5.69 17.56 -14.55
C LYS A 299 5.08 17.41 -13.15
N THR A 300 3.82 17.80 -12.97
CA THR A 300 3.05 17.44 -11.78
C THR A 300 2.75 15.94 -11.81
N VAL A 301 2.96 15.26 -10.69
CA VAL A 301 2.70 13.84 -10.53
C VAL A 301 1.19 13.59 -10.49
N LEU A 302 0.70 12.80 -11.45
CA LEU A 302 -0.68 12.36 -11.53
C LEU A 302 -0.87 10.99 -10.89
N LEU A 303 0.07 10.09 -11.16
CA LEU A 303 0.16 8.75 -10.56
C LEU A 303 1.60 8.53 -10.12
N LYS A 304 1.77 7.89 -8.95
CA LYS A 304 3.06 7.59 -8.32
C LYS A 304 3.08 6.12 -7.96
N ASP A 305 4.18 5.45 -8.33
CA ASP A 305 4.45 4.08 -7.92
C ASP A 305 3.27 3.16 -8.27
N VAL A 306 2.86 3.19 -9.55
CA VAL A 306 1.70 2.45 -10.07
C VAL A 306 2.12 1.40 -11.09
N THR A 307 1.22 0.46 -11.36
CA THR A 307 1.33 -0.52 -12.44
C THR A 307 0.98 0.08 -13.80
N ALA A 308 1.38 -0.60 -14.89
CA ALA A 308 1.02 -0.20 -16.24
C ALA A 308 -0.51 -0.26 -16.47
N GLN A 309 -1.20 -1.20 -15.83
CA GLN A 309 -2.66 -1.36 -15.89
C GLN A 309 -3.37 -0.15 -15.29
N GLU A 310 -2.92 0.36 -14.14
CA GLU A 310 -3.50 1.55 -13.51
C GLU A 310 -3.34 2.80 -14.38
N ILE A 311 -2.20 2.94 -15.07
CA ILE A 311 -1.98 4.01 -16.05
C ILE A 311 -2.97 3.88 -17.21
N GLU A 312 -3.16 2.69 -17.76
CA GLU A 312 -4.12 2.45 -18.84
C GLU A 312 -5.54 2.82 -18.42
N GLU A 313 -5.96 2.42 -17.22
CA GLU A 313 -7.27 2.74 -16.68
C GLU A 313 -7.45 4.26 -16.50
N TYR A 314 -6.42 4.95 -16.01
CA TYR A 314 -6.44 6.40 -15.86
C TYR A 314 -6.62 7.11 -17.20
N LEU A 315 -5.84 6.74 -18.21
CA LEU A 315 -5.95 7.30 -19.57
C LEU A 315 -7.33 7.05 -20.19
N ARG A 316 -7.88 5.84 -19.99
CA ARG A 316 -9.21 5.47 -20.49
C ARG A 316 -10.31 6.30 -19.84
N LYS A 317 -10.23 6.55 -18.54
CA LYS A 317 -11.19 7.41 -17.81
C LYS A 317 -11.16 8.85 -18.32
N ILE A 318 -9.97 9.42 -18.54
CA ILE A 318 -9.84 10.78 -19.07
C ILE A 318 -10.42 10.88 -20.48
N SER A 319 -10.13 9.91 -21.35
CA SER A 319 -10.67 9.91 -22.71
C SER A 319 -12.19 9.89 -22.74
N LYS A 320 -12.85 9.19 -21.81
CA LYS A 320 -14.32 9.16 -21.72
C LYS A 320 -14.90 10.48 -21.24
N ASN A 321 -14.28 11.11 -20.24
CA ASN A 321 -14.74 12.39 -19.70
C ASN A 321 -14.58 13.56 -20.68
N ILE A 322 -13.75 13.42 -21.73
CA ILE A 322 -13.61 14.42 -22.80
C ILE A 322 -14.66 14.21 -23.90
N SER A 323 -15.22 12.99 -24.01
CA SER A 323 -16.24 12.64 -25.02
C SER A 323 -17.69 12.83 -24.54
N GLU A 324 -17.90 13.18 -23.27
CA GLU A 324 -19.18 13.55 -22.66
C GLU A 324 -19.27 15.07 -22.47
#